data_AF-A0A536XHS0-F1
#
_entry.id   AF-A0A536XHS0-F1
#
_cell.length_a   1.000
_cell.length_b   1.000
_cell.length_c   1.000
_cell.angle_alpha   90.00
_cell.angle_beta   90.00
_cell.angle_gamma   90.00
#
_symmetry.space_group_name_H-M   'P 1'
#
loop_
_entity.id
_entity.type
_entity.pdbx_description
1 polymer ?
#
loop_
_entity_poly.entity_id
_entity_poly.type
_entity_poly.pdbx_seq_one_letter_code
_entity_poly.pdbx_strand_id
1 'polypeptide(L)'
;MTQAQFTELIASITRQIEGRSLDAALENDLNHAFPAEGAVFRSLCDACNQGIAAGWMCSREAGGIKYGRVVKPTGATHGFSVDVVEMNDIAGPHHRHPNGEIDMIMPRTAAAAFDGRGAGWLVYGPGSAHSPTVTGGKALVLYLLPQGEIEFTNA
;
A
#
# COMPACT_ATOMS: atom_id res chain seq x y z
N MET A 1 -6.55 15.37 -8.63
CA MET A 1 -7.33 14.13 -8.71
C MET A 1 -8.31 14.08 -7.54
N THR A 2 -9.54 13.62 -7.75
CA THR A 2 -10.52 13.40 -6.67
C THR A 2 -10.39 12.00 -6.07
N GLN A 3 -10.94 11.78 -4.88
CA GLN A 3 -10.97 10.45 -4.24
C GLN A 3 -11.72 9.41 -5.10
N ALA A 4 -12.75 9.83 -5.85
CA ALA A 4 -13.47 8.96 -6.78
C ALA A 4 -12.58 8.50 -7.95
N GLN A 5 -11.86 9.42 -8.59
CA GLN A 5 -10.91 9.09 -9.65
C GLN A 5 -9.78 8.18 -9.17
N PHE A 6 -9.28 8.42 -7.94
CA PHE A 6 -8.31 7.52 -7.31
C PHE A 6 -8.90 6.11 -7.10
N THR A 7 -10.14 6.03 -6.64
CA THR A 7 -10.84 4.74 -6.45
C THR A 7 -11.00 3.99 -7.77
N GLU A 8 -11.28 4.67 -8.88
CA GLU A 8 -11.35 4.05 -10.21
C GLU A 8 -9.98 3.50 -10.68
N LEU A 9 -8.89 4.22 -10.42
CA LEU A 9 -7.54 3.71 -10.71
C LEU A 9 -7.25 2.44 -9.90
N ILE A 10 -7.56 2.44 -8.61
CA ILE A 10 -7.42 1.25 -7.76
C ILE A 10 -8.34 0.12 -8.24
N ALA A 11 -9.56 0.43 -8.70
CA ALA A 11 -10.50 -0.56 -9.22
C ALA A 11 -9.90 -1.34 -10.41
N SER A 12 -9.09 -0.68 -11.25
CA SER A 12 -8.42 -1.32 -12.38
C SER A 12 -7.38 -2.38 -11.96
N ILE A 13 -6.73 -2.18 -10.81
CA ILE A 13 -5.75 -3.11 -10.23
C ILE A 13 -6.47 -4.19 -9.44
N THR A 14 -7.41 -3.79 -8.57
CA THR A 14 -8.16 -4.73 -7.73
C THR A 14 -8.94 -5.77 -8.56
N ARG A 15 -9.38 -5.40 -9.76
CA ARG A 15 -9.98 -6.33 -10.73
C ARG A 15 -9.04 -7.45 -11.18
N GLN A 16 -7.73 -7.20 -11.24
CA GLN A 16 -6.73 -8.20 -11.68
C GLN A 16 -6.25 -9.10 -10.54
N ILE A 17 -6.48 -8.70 -9.29
CA ILE A 17 -6.09 -9.46 -8.09
C ILE A 17 -7.27 -10.18 -7.43
N GLU A 18 -8.51 -9.77 -7.70
CA GLU A 18 -9.71 -10.39 -7.11
C GLU A 18 -9.72 -11.91 -7.34
N GLY A 19 -9.91 -12.67 -6.26
CA GLY A 19 -9.96 -14.13 -6.29
C GLY A 19 -8.61 -14.83 -6.46
N ARG A 20 -7.49 -14.10 -6.57
CA ARG A 20 -6.15 -14.68 -6.64
C ARG A 20 -5.58 -14.95 -5.26
N SER A 21 -4.69 -15.94 -5.17
CA SER A 21 -3.90 -16.17 -3.96
C SER A 21 -2.88 -15.05 -3.79
N LEU A 22 -2.73 -14.53 -2.57
CA LEU A 22 -1.70 -13.56 -2.22
C LEU A 22 -0.41 -14.32 -1.94
N ASP A 23 0.42 -14.49 -2.97
CA ASP A 23 1.67 -15.21 -2.92
C ASP A 23 2.73 -14.58 -3.84
N ALA A 24 3.90 -15.22 -3.93
CA ALA A 24 5.00 -14.77 -4.78
C ALA A 24 4.65 -14.77 -6.28
N ALA A 25 3.69 -15.58 -6.74
CA ALA A 25 3.25 -15.54 -8.13
C ALA A 25 2.44 -14.27 -8.40
N LEU A 26 1.58 -13.87 -7.47
CA LEU A 26 0.89 -12.58 -7.55
C LEU A 26 1.86 -11.40 -7.49
N GLU A 27 2.87 -11.44 -6.62
CA GLU A 27 3.91 -10.40 -6.55
C GLU A 27 4.62 -10.23 -7.90
N ASN A 28 5.05 -11.34 -8.52
CA ASN A 28 5.72 -11.33 -9.81
C ASN A 28 4.82 -10.77 -10.91
N ASP A 29 3.56 -11.18 -10.94
CA ASP A 29 2.59 -10.71 -11.93
C ASP A 29 2.30 -9.21 -11.79
N LEU A 30 2.17 -8.70 -10.56
CA LEU A 30 1.97 -7.28 -10.31
C LEU A 30 3.19 -6.46 -10.75
N ASN A 31 4.40 -6.91 -10.43
CA ASN A 31 5.63 -6.25 -10.88
C ASN A 31 5.82 -6.33 -12.41
N HIS A 32 5.27 -7.34 -13.08
CA HIS A 32 5.28 -7.44 -14.54
C HIS A 32 4.22 -6.56 -15.21
N ALA A 33 2.98 -6.60 -14.72
CA ALA A 33 1.84 -5.87 -15.29
C ALA A 33 1.90 -4.37 -14.97
N PHE A 34 2.39 -4.02 -13.79
CA PHE A 34 2.46 -2.65 -13.27
C PHE A 34 3.85 -2.35 -12.70
N PRO A 35 4.92 -2.41 -13.52
CA PRO A 35 6.29 -2.18 -13.04
C PRO A 35 6.42 -0.77 -12.48
N ALA A 36 7.39 -0.56 -11.59
CA ALA A 36 7.68 0.73 -10.94
C ALA A 36 7.80 1.88 -11.96
N GLU A 37 8.32 1.59 -13.15
CA GLU A 37 8.58 2.60 -14.19
C GLU A 37 7.37 2.82 -15.12
N GLY A 38 6.36 1.96 -14.96
CA GLY A 38 5.14 1.92 -15.74
C GLY A 38 4.22 3.12 -15.51
N ALA A 39 3.37 3.39 -16.49
CA ALA A 39 2.45 4.52 -16.45
C ALA A 39 1.41 4.43 -15.31
N VAL A 40 0.94 3.22 -15.00
CA VAL A 40 -0.03 2.98 -13.90
C VAL A 40 0.61 3.29 -12.55
N PHE A 41 1.81 2.76 -12.31
CA PHE A 41 2.56 2.99 -11.07
C PHE A 41 2.82 4.48 -10.87
N ARG A 42 3.33 5.18 -11.89
CA ARG A 42 3.53 6.65 -11.85
C ARG A 42 2.23 7.42 -11.60
N SER A 43 1.13 7.01 -12.21
CA SER A 43 -0.17 7.65 -12.01
C SER A 43 -0.67 7.51 -10.57
N LEU A 44 -0.42 6.36 -9.92
CA LEU A 44 -0.71 6.17 -8.50
C LEU A 44 0.20 7.01 -7.59
N CYS A 45 1.50 7.09 -7.89
CA CYS A 45 2.42 7.98 -7.18
C CYS A 45 1.92 9.44 -7.23
N ASP A 46 1.54 9.92 -8.41
CA ASP A 46 1.01 11.27 -8.62
C ASP A 46 -0.32 11.47 -7.91
N ALA A 47 -1.19 10.46 -7.90
CA ALA A 47 -2.46 10.51 -7.19
C ALA A 47 -2.27 10.59 -5.67
N CYS A 48 -1.35 9.80 -5.10
CA CYS A 48 -0.99 9.87 -3.68
C CYS A 48 -0.42 11.24 -3.31
N ASN A 49 0.48 11.78 -4.14
CA ASN A 49 1.02 13.13 -3.97
C ASN A 49 -0.07 14.21 -3.93
N GLN A 50 -0.98 14.18 -4.91
CA GLN A 50 -2.10 15.12 -4.97
C GLN A 50 -3.05 14.95 -3.79
N GLY A 51 -3.30 13.71 -3.36
CA GLY A 51 -4.19 13.41 -2.23
C GLY A 51 -3.65 13.90 -0.89
N ILE A 52 -2.34 13.75 -0.67
CA ILE A 52 -1.65 14.30 0.50
C ILE A 52 -1.68 15.83 0.45
N ALA A 53 -1.33 16.44 -0.69
CA ALA A 53 -1.33 17.90 -0.84
C ALA A 53 -2.73 18.51 -0.63
N ALA A 54 -3.79 17.79 -1.01
CA ALA A 54 -5.18 18.19 -0.80
C ALA A 54 -5.72 17.82 0.60
N GLY A 55 -4.92 17.18 1.46
CA GLY A 55 -5.23 16.91 2.86
C GLY A 55 -6.18 15.73 3.15
N TRP A 56 -6.53 14.92 2.14
CA TRP A 56 -7.44 13.78 2.32
C TRP A 56 -6.75 12.42 2.36
N MET A 57 -5.43 12.35 2.07
CA MET A 57 -4.58 11.18 2.35
C MET A 57 -3.56 11.51 3.45
N CYS A 58 -3.15 10.49 4.22
CA CYS A 58 -2.18 10.63 5.31
C CYS A 58 -2.53 11.76 6.30
N SER A 59 -3.82 11.94 6.60
CA SER A 59 -4.35 13.03 7.42
C SER A 59 -4.26 12.77 8.93
N ARG A 60 -3.84 11.57 9.34
CA ARG A 60 -3.60 11.18 10.73
C ARG A 60 -2.11 10.97 10.95
N GLU A 61 -1.65 11.20 12.17
CA GLU A 61 -0.25 10.99 12.53
C GLU A 61 -0.15 10.40 13.95
N ALA A 62 0.69 9.37 14.11
CA ALA A 62 1.01 8.79 15.41
C ALA A 62 2.41 8.17 15.34
N GLY A 63 3.22 8.37 16.38
CA GLY A 63 4.56 7.80 16.45
C GLY A 63 5.50 8.22 15.31
N GLY A 64 5.29 9.39 14.70
CA GLY A 64 6.06 9.86 13.54
C GLY A 64 5.66 9.23 12.20
N ILE A 65 4.59 8.45 12.17
CA ILE A 65 4.03 7.83 10.96
C ILE A 65 2.74 8.56 10.59
N LYS A 66 2.62 8.99 9.33
CA LYS A 66 1.36 9.54 8.82
C LYS A 66 0.60 8.49 8.05
N TYR A 67 -0.71 8.38 8.26
CA TYR A 67 -1.49 7.29 7.70
C TYR A 67 -2.95 7.65 7.49
N GLY A 68 -3.67 6.83 6.74
CA GLY A 68 -5.12 6.88 6.66
C GLY A 68 -5.71 5.88 5.68
N ARG A 69 -6.86 5.32 6.04
CA ARG A 69 -7.71 4.56 5.12
C ARG A 69 -8.37 5.51 4.15
N VAL A 70 -7.92 5.44 2.90
CA VAL A 70 -8.38 6.27 1.79
C VAL A 70 -9.64 5.70 1.15
N VAL A 71 -9.74 4.37 1.03
CA VAL A 71 -10.92 3.70 0.47
C VAL A 71 -11.33 2.57 1.41
N LYS A 72 -12.63 2.48 1.71
CA LYS A 72 -13.20 1.37 2.49
C LYS A 72 -13.37 0.13 1.60
N PRO A 73 -13.30 -1.09 2.18
CA PRO A 73 -13.50 -2.31 1.42
C PRO A 73 -14.95 -2.37 0.94
N THR A 74 -15.18 -2.11 -0.35
CA THR A 74 -16.52 -2.11 -0.96
C THR A 74 -16.45 -2.81 -2.32
N GLY A 75 -17.61 -3.03 -2.95
CA GLY A 75 -17.66 -3.58 -4.30
C GLY A 75 -16.91 -2.75 -5.34
N ALA A 76 -16.71 -1.44 -5.12
CA ALA A 76 -15.97 -0.57 -6.04
C ALA A 76 -14.49 -0.95 -6.18
N THR A 77 -13.92 -1.59 -5.14
CA THR A 77 -12.54 -2.06 -5.08
C THR A 77 -12.48 -3.57 -4.87
N HIS A 78 -13.52 -4.30 -5.28
CA HIS A 78 -13.58 -5.77 -5.19
C HIS A 78 -13.28 -6.31 -3.78
N GLY A 79 -13.72 -5.58 -2.74
CA GLY A 79 -13.53 -5.95 -1.35
C GLY A 79 -12.20 -5.53 -0.71
N PHE A 80 -11.31 -4.84 -1.43
CA PHE A 80 -10.06 -4.33 -0.88
C PHE A 80 -10.25 -2.94 -0.26
N SER A 81 -9.74 -2.72 0.95
CA SER A 81 -9.50 -1.35 1.44
C SER A 81 -8.19 -0.81 0.87
N VAL A 82 -8.05 0.51 0.88
CA VAL A 82 -6.81 1.18 0.50
C VAL A 82 -6.38 2.06 1.65
N ASP A 83 -5.22 1.75 2.21
CA ASP A 83 -4.58 2.57 3.22
C ASP A 83 -3.30 3.16 2.60
N VAL A 84 -2.97 4.42 2.91
CA VAL A 84 -1.73 5.05 2.45
C VAL A 84 -0.97 5.58 3.66
N VAL A 85 0.29 5.21 3.75
CA VAL A 85 1.17 5.48 4.89
C VAL A 85 2.44 6.18 4.42
N GLU A 86 2.83 7.27 5.09
CA GLU A 86 4.12 7.93 4.94
C GLU A 86 5.00 7.58 6.13
N MET A 87 6.18 7.04 5.86
CA MET A 87 7.17 6.65 6.86
C MET A 87 8.54 7.22 6.48
N ASN A 88 9.36 7.51 7.48
CA ASN A 88 10.71 8.04 7.29
C ASN A 88 11.68 7.40 8.28
N ASP A 89 12.47 6.45 7.80
CA ASP A 89 13.49 5.72 8.55
C ASP A 89 13.00 5.26 9.94
N ILE A 90 11.91 4.49 9.95
CA ILE A 90 11.15 4.12 11.14
C ILE A 90 10.48 2.76 10.98
N ALA A 91 10.35 2.02 12.09
CA ALA A 91 9.53 0.82 12.21
C ALA A 91 8.16 1.18 12.81
N GLY A 92 7.10 0.70 12.19
CA GLY A 92 5.73 0.77 12.67
C GLY A 92 5.38 -0.32 13.69
N PRO A 93 4.18 -0.24 14.28
CA PRO A 93 3.71 -1.23 15.25
C PRO A 93 3.50 -2.61 14.61
N HIS A 94 3.90 -3.67 15.33
CA HIS A 94 3.73 -5.04 14.88
C HIS A 94 2.25 -5.42 14.73
N HIS A 95 1.92 -6.05 13.62
CA HIS A 95 0.57 -6.54 13.35
C HIS A 95 0.57 -7.74 12.43
N ARG A 96 -0.60 -8.39 12.36
CA ARG A 96 -0.88 -9.54 11.53
C ARG A 96 -1.93 -9.19 10.48
N HIS A 97 -1.84 -9.84 9.32
CA HIS A 97 -2.77 -9.71 8.20
C HIS A 97 -3.55 -11.00 8.00
N PRO A 98 -4.76 -11.14 8.57
CA PRO A 98 -5.54 -12.39 8.49
C PRO A 98 -5.79 -12.86 7.06
N ASN A 99 -6.02 -11.92 6.14
CA ASN A 99 -6.32 -12.20 4.74
C ASN A 99 -5.14 -11.89 3.79
N GLY A 100 -3.99 -11.48 4.33
CA GLY A 100 -2.83 -11.02 3.56
C GLY A 100 -2.86 -9.52 3.26
N GLU A 101 -1.79 -9.04 2.64
CA GLU A 101 -1.56 -7.64 2.28
C GLU A 101 -0.82 -7.57 0.94
N ILE A 102 -1.12 -6.54 0.14
CA ILE A 102 -0.36 -6.19 -1.06
C ILE A 102 0.08 -4.75 -0.94
N ASP A 103 1.39 -4.53 -1.03
CA ASP A 103 2.00 -3.22 -0.87
C ASP A 103 2.52 -2.69 -2.20
N MET A 104 2.21 -1.42 -2.47
CA MET A 104 2.91 -0.63 -3.47
C MET A 104 3.87 0.32 -2.78
N ILE A 105 5.17 0.08 -2.96
CA ILE A 105 6.25 0.81 -2.29
C ILE A 105 6.68 1.98 -3.17
N MET A 106 6.56 3.21 -2.68
CA MET A 106 6.87 4.43 -3.41
C MET A 106 7.98 5.23 -2.70
N PRO A 107 9.26 4.92 -2.95
CA PRO A 107 10.37 5.66 -2.37
C PRO A 107 10.32 7.15 -2.70
N ARG A 108 10.51 7.99 -1.69
CA ARG A 108 10.66 9.45 -1.81
C ARG A 108 12.12 9.88 -1.71
N THR A 109 12.93 9.03 -1.10
CA THR A 109 14.39 9.07 -1.13
C THR A 109 14.86 7.88 -1.97
N ALA A 110 15.87 8.06 -2.82
CA ALA A 110 16.33 7.02 -3.75
C ALA A 110 16.77 5.71 -3.06
N ALA A 111 17.29 5.80 -1.83
CA ALA A 111 17.72 4.65 -1.04
C ALA A 111 16.63 4.08 -0.12
N ALA A 112 15.42 4.67 -0.10
CA ALA A 112 14.37 4.23 0.81
C ALA A 112 13.83 2.86 0.41
N ALA A 113 13.70 1.99 1.40
CA ALA A 113 13.18 0.64 1.24
C ALA A 113 12.16 0.33 2.33
N PHE A 114 11.06 -0.30 1.96
CA PHE A 114 10.05 -0.84 2.87
C PHE A 114 10.27 -2.35 3.02
N ASP A 115 10.48 -2.83 4.24
CA ASP A 115 10.81 -4.22 4.55
C ASP A 115 11.96 -4.77 3.67
N GLY A 116 12.95 -3.91 3.42
CA GLY A 116 14.13 -4.23 2.60
C GLY A 116 13.89 -4.20 1.09
N ARG A 117 12.70 -3.78 0.63
CA ARG A 117 12.33 -3.70 -0.80
C ARG A 117 12.19 -2.25 -1.27
N GLY A 118 12.76 -1.96 -2.43
CA GLY A 118 12.66 -0.65 -3.10
C GLY A 118 11.33 -0.47 -3.83
N ALA A 119 11.30 0.41 -4.84
CA ALA A 119 10.09 0.66 -5.62
C ALA A 119 9.56 -0.60 -6.30
N GLY A 120 8.24 -0.84 -6.19
CA GLY A 120 7.58 -2.00 -6.77
C GLY A 120 6.45 -2.51 -5.90
N TRP A 121 6.05 -3.76 -6.15
CA TRP A 121 5.03 -4.46 -5.39
C TRP A 121 5.64 -5.52 -4.48
N LEU A 122 5.09 -5.66 -3.28
CA LEU A 122 5.42 -6.69 -2.29
C LEU A 122 4.12 -7.35 -1.83
N VAL A 123 4.09 -8.68 -1.74
CA VAL A 123 2.87 -9.41 -1.35
C VAL A 123 3.13 -10.27 -0.12
N TYR A 124 2.28 -10.07 0.88
CA TYR A 124 2.22 -10.91 2.07
C TYR A 124 0.99 -11.81 2.02
N GLY A 125 1.21 -13.12 2.12
CA GLY A 125 0.12 -14.09 2.15
C GLY A 125 -0.70 -14.08 3.44
N PRO A 126 -1.87 -14.74 3.46
CA PRO A 126 -2.75 -14.79 4.63
C PRO A 126 -2.04 -15.29 5.90
N GLY A 127 -2.25 -14.57 6.99
CA GLY A 127 -1.69 -14.87 8.31
C GLY A 127 -0.25 -14.41 8.54
N SER A 128 0.35 -13.71 7.58
CA SER A 128 1.64 -13.02 7.77
C SER A 128 1.56 -12.02 8.92
N ALA A 129 2.71 -11.74 9.55
CA ALA A 129 2.84 -10.69 10.54
C ALA A 129 4.21 -10.02 10.39
N HIS A 130 4.25 -8.71 10.64
CA HIS A 130 5.47 -7.92 10.56
C HIS A 130 5.35 -6.63 11.37
N SER A 131 6.49 -5.99 11.59
CA SER A 131 6.58 -4.57 11.91
C SER A 131 6.97 -3.85 10.62
N PRO A 132 6.03 -3.18 9.93
CA PRO A 132 6.34 -2.49 8.68
C PRO A 132 7.48 -1.52 8.91
N THR A 133 8.54 -1.60 8.13
CA THR A 133 9.75 -0.83 8.40
C THR A 133 10.22 -0.14 7.14
N VAL A 134 10.30 1.19 7.19
CA VAL A 134 11.03 1.95 6.15
C VAL A 134 12.42 2.25 6.66
N THR A 135 13.43 1.99 5.83
CA THR A 135 14.84 2.33 6.07
C THR A 135 15.39 3.16 4.92
N GLY A 136 16.51 3.87 5.14
CA GLY A 136 17.23 4.55 4.05
C GLY A 136 16.55 5.82 3.53
N GLY A 137 15.62 6.38 4.31
CA GLY A 137 14.95 7.64 4.05
C GLY A 137 13.43 7.52 4.10
N LYS A 138 12.76 8.27 3.24
CA LYS A 138 11.30 8.40 3.23
C LYS A 138 10.66 7.58 2.13
N ALA A 139 9.53 6.94 2.44
CA ALA A 139 8.67 6.29 1.45
C ALA A 139 7.19 6.55 1.76
N LEU A 140 6.38 6.54 0.70
CA LEU A 140 4.96 6.24 0.82
C LEU A 140 4.76 4.75 0.56
N VAL A 141 3.84 4.13 1.28
CA VAL A 141 3.41 2.77 1.00
C VAL A 141 1.89 2.74 0.93
N LEU A 142 1.36 2.17 -0.14
CA LEU A 142 -0.06 1.97 -0.34
C LEU A 142 -0.38 0.50 -0.09
N TYR A 143 -1.30 0.24 0.83
CA TYR A 143 -1.73 -1.10 1.20
C TYR A 143 -3.07 -1.41 0.56
N LEU A 144 -3.16 -2.55 -0.14
CA LEU A 144 -4.41 -3.17 -0.55
C LEU A 144 -4.70 -4.33 0.39
N LEU A 145 -5.74 -4.17 1.23
CA LEU A 145 -6.06 -5.12 2.29
C LEU A 145 -7.41 -5.78 2.00
N PRO A 146 -7.46 -7.12 1.80
CA PRO A 146 -8.73 -7.82 1.64
C PRO A 146 -9.61 -7.65 2.89
N GLN A 147 -10.81 -7.10 2.69
CA GLN A 147 -11.76 -6.71 3.73
C GLN A 147 -11.24 -5.66 4.72
N GLY A 148 -10.06 -5.07 4.47
CA GLY A 148 -9.45 -4.05 5.33
C GLY A 148 -9.04 -4.54 6.72
N GLU A 149 -8.79 -5.84 6.86
CA GLU A 149 -8.47 -6.51 8.13
C GLU A 149 -6.99 -6.36 8.49
N ILE A 150 -6.73 -5.83 9.68
CA ILE A 150 -5.41 -5.76 10.32
C ILE A 150 -5.59 -6.10 11.81
N GLU A 151 -4.77 -6.99 12.33
CA GLU A 151 -4.74 -7.37 13.76
C GLU A 151 -3.47 -6.82 14.41
N PHE A 152 -3.57 -5.70 15.13
CA PHE A 152 -2.43 -5.19 15.92
C PHE A 152 -2.12 -6.12 17.09
N THR A 153 -0.83 -6.31 17.36
CA THR A 153 -0.35 -7.20 18.43
C THR A 153 0.76 -6.54 19.24
N ASN A 154 1.02 -7.02 20.45
CA ASN A 154 2.06 -6.51 21.34
C ASN A 154 3.40 -7.29 21.22
N ALA A 155 3.66 -7.92 20.08
CA ALA A 155 4.85 -8.75 19.87
C ALA A 155 6.14 -7.91 19.88
#